data_AF-A0A0W0GJ45-F1
#
_entry.id   AF-A0A0W0GJ45-F1
#
_cell.length_a   1.000
_cell.length_b   1.000
_cell.length_c   1.000
_cell.angle_alpha   90.00
_cell.angle_beta   90.00
_cell.angle_gamma   90.00
#
_symmetry.space_group_name_H-M   'P 1'
#
loop_
_entity.id
_entity.type
_entity.pdbx_description
1 polymer ?
#
loop_
_entity_poly.entity_id
_entity_poly.type
_entity_poly.pdbx_seq_one_letter_code
_entity_poly.pdbx_strand_id
1 'polypeptide(L)'
;MGAIVPLYSFMVLLFGNKNYGDHLGFIVTRCPNCRSDQVFAVHQERKKLTVYFVPTIQYRVKQYMTCARCVTRYEIAEELKTDIAERLMTKEQLHKLLGELAGGTALTAPACSVCSSSLNAGMKYCPQCGTKLILPRSP
;
A
#
# COMPACT_ATOMS: atom_id res chain seq x y z
N MET A 1 20.30 -19.24 16.53
CA MET A 1 19.49 -18.56 17.56
C MET A 1 18.37 -17.84 16.85
N GLY A 2 17.15 -18.38 16.92
CA GLY A 2 16.00 -17.90 16.15
C GLY A 2 15.65 -16.47 16.52
N ALA A 3 15.56 -15.60 15.52
CA ALA A 3 15.02 -14.27 15.69
C ALA A 3 13.58 -14.41 16.21
N ILE A 4 13.38 -14.02 17.47
CA ILE A 4 12.06 -13.83 18.06
C ILE A 4 11.45 -12.66 17.30
N VAL A 5 10.72 -12.94 16.21
CA VAL A 5 9.88 -11.94 15.57
C VAL A 5 8.87 -11.55 16.65
N PRO A 6 8.83 -10.29 17.12
CA PRO A 6 7.84 -9.89 18.09
C PRO A 6 6.47 -10.14 17.45
N LEU A 7 5.71 -11.07 18.04
CA LEU A 7 4.30 -11.28 17.76
C LEU A 7 3.59 -9.97 18.12
N TYR A 8 3.62 -9.00 17.20
CA TYR A 8 2.79 -7.81 17.30
C TYR A 8 1.35 -8.27 17.11
N SER A 9 0.73 -8.63 18.24
CA SER A 9 -0.69 -8.89 18.35
C SER A 9 -1.41 -7.56 18.14
N PHE A 10 -1.85 -7.31 16.92
CA PHE A 10 -2.68 -6.15 16.63
C PHE A 10 -4.09 -6.48 17.14
N MET A 11 -4.67 -5.64 17.99
CA MET A 11 -6.02 -5.86 18.51
C MET A 11 -6.99 -4.89 17.85
N VAL A 12 -8.11 -5.41 17.37
CA VAL A 12 -9.19 -4.59 16.80
C VAL A 12 -10.32 -4.48 17.82
N LEU A 13 -10.67 -3.24 18.17
CA LEU A 13 -11.82 -2.92 19.01
C LEU A 13 -12.98 -2.50 18.13
N LEU A 14 -14.09 -3.24 18.19
CA LEU A 14 -15.32 -2.88 17.49
C LEU A 14 -16.37 -2.41 18.49
N PHE A 15 -16.86 -1.19 18.32
CA PHE A 15 -17.89 -0.59 19.16
C PHE A 15 -19.23 -0.61 18.43
N GLY A 16 -20.22 -1.28 19.01
CA GLY A 16 -21.60 -1.26 18.56
C GLY A 16 -22.48 -0.53 19.57
N ASN A 17 -23.20 0.50 19.12
CA ASN A 17 -24.18 1.21 19.95
C ASN A 17 -25.57 1.01 19.36
N LYS A 18 -26.51 0.52 20.16
CA LYS A 18 -27.90 0.30 19.74
C LYS A 18 -28.88 0.69 20.84
N ASN A 19 -29.90 1.44 20.44
CA ASN A 19 -31.04 1.78 21.29
C ASN A 19 -32.19 0.81 20.98
N TYR A 20 -32.88 0.38 22.02
CA TYR A 20 -34.07 -0.46 21.97
C TYR A 20 -35.20 0.30 22.64
N GLY A 21 -36.39 0.25 22.04
CA GLY A 21 -37.60 0.85 22.59
C GLY A 21 -38.72 -0.18 22.52
N ASP A 22 -39.25 -0.56 23.68
CA ASP A 22 -40.32 -1.54 23.79
C ASP A 22 -41.55 -0.89 24.42
N HIS A 23 -42.74 -1.14 23.88
CA HIS A 23 -44.00 -0.77 24.50
C HIS A 23 -44.42 -1.87 25.49
N LEU A 24 -44.43 -1.58 26.78
CA LEU A 24 -44.71 -2.56 27.83
C LEU A 24 -46.20 -2.80 28.06
N GLY A 25 -47.04 -1.82 27.73
CA GLY A 25 -48.49 -1.92 27.95
C GLY A 25 -49.10 -0.58 28.32
N PHE A 26 -50.33 -0.64 28.82
CA PHE A 26 -51.09 0.53 29.23
C PHE A 26 -51.46 0.46 30.70
N ILE A 27 -51.48 1.61 31.37
CA ILE A 27 -52.00 1.76 32.72
C ILE A 27 -53.04 2.87 32.76
N VAL A 28 -54.09 2.72 33.58
CA VAL A 28 -55.08 3.78 33.80
C VAL A 28 -54.81 4.43 35.14
N THR A 29 -54.54 5.73 35.13
CA THR A 29 -54.29 6.49 36.36
C THR A 29 -54.61 7.97 36.18
N ARG A 30 -54.69 8.71 37.28
CA ARG A 30 -54.98 10.15 37.26
C ARG A 30 -53.77 10.93 36.77
N CYS A 31 -53.93 11.71 35.71
CA CYS A 31 -52.85 12.51 35.16
C CYS A 31 -52.48 13.68 36.09
N PRO A 32 -51.20 13.88 36.45
CA PRO A 32 -50.80 14.96 37.34
C PRO A 32 -50.99 16.36 36.72
N ASN A 33 -51.00 16.46 35.38
CA ASN A 33 -51.13 17.73 34.68
C ASN A 33 -52.61 18.14 34.49
N CYS A 34 -53.44 17.26 33.91
CA CYS A 34 -54.84 17.58 33.61
C CYS A 34 -55.85 17.10 34.68
N ARG A 35 -55.40 16.36 35.70
CA ARG A 35 -56.20 15.89 36.87
C ARG A 35 -57.43 15.04 36.55
N SER A 36 -57.50 14.44 35.36
CA SER A 36 -58.48 13.43 34.99
C SER A 36 -57.82 12.05 34.86
N ASP A 37 -58.61 11.00 34.98
CA ASP A 37 -58.13 9.63 34.78
C ASP A 37 -57.92 9.38 33.28
N GLN A 38 -56.71 8.94 32.92
CA GLN A 38 -56.27 8.77 31.55
C GLN A 38 -55.55 7.43 31.39
N VAL A 39 -55.54 6.92 30.16
CA VAL A 39 -54.76 5.75 29.78
C VAL A 39 -53.35 6.20 29.38
N PHE A 40 -52.33 5.71 30.06
CA PHE A 40 -50.93 5.96 29.77
C PHE A 40 -50.30 4.76 29.07
N ALA A 41 -49.66 5.00 27.93
CA ALA A 41 -48.76 4.03 27.29
C ALA A 41 -47.42 4.03 28.02
N VAL A 42 -47.00 2.85 28.48
CA VAL A 42 -45.73 2.66 29.18
C VAL A 42 -44.69 2.18 28.18
N HIS A 43 -43.67 2.99 27.94
CA HIS A 43 -42.55 2.66 27.08
C HIS A 43 -41.29 2.41 27.91
N GLN A 44 -40.47 1.45 27.46
CA GLN A 44 -39.15 1.20 28.02
C GLN A 44 -38.09 1.43 26.96
N GLU A 45 -37.16 2.33 27.26
CA GLU A 45 -35.97 2.55 26.44
C GLU A 45 -34.75 1.88 27.08
N ARG A 46 -33.98 1.14 26.27
CA ARG A 46 -32.71 0.51 26.69
C ARG A 46 -31.60 0.90 25.73
N LYS A 47 -30.49 1.37 26.26
CA LYS A 47 -29.27 1.67 25.49
C LYS A 47 -28.26 0.56 25.71
N LYS A 48 -27.79 -0.07 24.63
CA LYS A 48 -26.81 -1.16 24.69
C LYS A 48 -25.54 -0.75 23.95
N LEU A 49 -24.45 -0.63 24.69
CA LEU A 49 -23.10 -0.57 24.15
C LEU A 49 -22.52 -1.99 24.13
N THR A 50 -22.02 -2.44 22.98
CA THR A 50 -21.34 -3.72 22.80
C THR A 50 -19.92 -3.44 22.34
N VAL A 51 -18.93 -3.98 23.06
CA VAL A 51 -17.51 -3.85 22.71
C VAL A 51 -16.96 -5.24 22.41
N TYR A 52 -16.54 -5.47 21.18
CA TYR A 52 -15.87 -6.71 20.79
C TYR A 52 -14.36 -6.53 20.86
N PHE A 53 -13.69 -7.52 21.45
CA PHE A 53 -12.24 -7.61 21.56
C PHE A 53 -11.77 -8.74 20.66
N VAL A 54 -11.31 -8.40 19.45
CA VAL A 54 -10.86 -9.40 18.47
C VAL A 54 -9.34 -9.38 18.40
N PRO A 55 -8.63 -10.36 19.01
CA PRO A 55 -7.18 -10.45 18.89
C PRO A 55 -6.80 -10.94 17.49
N THR A 56 -5.83 -10.30 16.84
CA THR A 56 -5.25 -10.80 15.59
C THR A 56 -3.83 -11.30 15.84
N ILE A 57 -3.62 -12.59 15.57
CA ILE A 57 -2.32 -13.28 15.76
C ILE A 57 -1.78 -13.62 14.37
N GLN A 58 -0.59 -13.11 14.06
CA GLN A 58 0.12 -13.48 12.84
C GLN A 58 0.84 -14.82 13.05
N TYR A 59 0.41 -15.87 12.35
CA TYR A 59 0.93 -17.23 12.57
C TYR A 59 1.91 -17.71 11.49
N ARG A 60 1.93 -17.07 10.31
CA ARG A 60 2.85 -17.45 9.22
C ARG A 60 3.18 -16.25 8.34
N VAL A 61 4.47 -16.01 8.14
CA VAL A 61 4.98 -14.98 7.23
C VAL A 61 5.82 -15.67 6.16
N LYS A 62 5.34 -15.62 4.91
CA LYS A 62 6.05 -16.13 3.74
C LYS A 62 6.65 -14.98 2.94
N GLN A 63 7.86 -15.15 2.46
CA GLN A 63 8.51 -14.20 1.55
C GLN A 63 8.66 -14.86 0.18
N TYR A 64 8.47 -14.07 -0.88
CA TYR A 64 8.58 -14.54 -2.26
C TYR A 64 9.46 -13.60 -3.05
N MET A 65 10.28 -14.17 -3.93
CA MET A 65 11.00 -13.42 -4.96
C MET A 65 10.26 -13.56 -6.31
N THR A 66 10.23 -12.51 -7.11
CA THR A 66 9.63 -12.52 -8.44
C THR A 66 10.69 -12.17 -9.48
N CYS A 67 10.79 -12.99 -10.53
CA CYS A 67 11.72 -12.70 -11.63
C CYS A 67 11.18 -11.56 -12.51
N ALA A 68 11.98 -10.52 -12.76
CA ALA A 68 11.59 -9.41 -13.63
C ALA A 68 11.44 -9.81 -15.11
N ARG A 69 12.06 -10.92 -15.54
CA ARG A 69 12.06 -11.36 -16.94
C ARG A 69 10.90 -12.29 -17.28
N CYS A 70 10.68 -13.33 -16.47
CA CYS A 70 9.65 -14.35 -16.73
C CYS A 70 8.44 -14.28 -15.78
N VAL A 71 8.47 -13.39 -14.78
CA VAL A 71 7.37 -13.14 -13.81
C VAL A 71 7.06 -14.34 -12.89
N THR A 72 7.85 -15.41 -12.96
CA THR A 72 7.73 -16.56 -12.05
C THR A 72 8.04 -16.15 -10.60
N ARG A 73 7.29 -16.70 -9.64
CA ARG A 73 7.42 -16.44 -8.19
C ARG A 73 7.96 -17.67 -7.46
N TYR A 74 8.92 -17.47 -6.56
CA TYR A 74 9.52 -18.53 -5.75
C TYR A 74 9.41 -18.19 -4.26
N GLU A 75 8.98 -19.15 -3.44
CA GLU A 75 8.98 -19.02 -1.97
C GLU A 75 10.42 -19.09 -1.45
N ILE A 76 10.78 -18.17 -0.57
CA ILE A 76 12.10 -18.12 0.04
C ILE A 76 12.12 -19.04 1.26
N ALA A 77 12.99 -20.06 1.23
CA ALA A 77 13.21 -20.95 2.36
C ALA A 77 13.75 -20.18 3.58
N GLU A 78 13.40 -20.62 4.79
CA GLU A 78 13.74 -19.93 6.05
C GLU A 78 15.25 -19.67 6.20
N GLU A 79 16.08 -20.64 5.77
CA GLU A 79 17.54 -20.59 5.84
C GLU A 79 18.14 -19.48 4.97
N LEU A 80 17.49 -19.16 3.86
CA LEU A 80 17.98 -18.16 2.90
C LEU A 80 17.52 -16.73 3.24
N LYS A 81 16.63 -16.57 4.23
CA LYS A 81 16.06 -15.24 4.54
C LYS A 81 17.11 -14.26 5.05
N THR A 82 18.09 -14.72 5.84
CA THR A 82 19.18 -13.87 6.36
C THR A 82 20.08 -13.39 5.23
N ASP A 83 20.50 -14.31 4.37
CA ASP A 83 21.41 -14.02 3.26
C ASP A 83 20.78 -13.06 2.25
N ILE A 84 19.47 -13.17 2.05
CA ILE A 84 18.71 -12.27 1.19
C ILE A 84 18.51 -10.91 1.87
N ALA A 85 18.29 -10.87 3.18
CA ALA A 85 18.17 -9.63 3.96
C ALA A 85 19.43 -8.77 3.89
N GLU A 86 20.61 -9.39 3.95
CA GLU A 86 21.89 -8.66 3.84
C GLU A 86 22.13 -8.08 2.44
N ARG A 87 21.54 -8.68 1.40
CA ARG A 87 21.71 -8.27 0.00
C ARG A 87 20.57 -7.39 -0.52
N LEU A 88 19.55 -7.15 0.30
CA LEU A 88 18.43 -6.29 -0.04
C LEU A 88 18.93 -4.84 -0.19
N MET A 89 18.63 -4.24 -1.33
CA MET A 89 18.96 -2.85 -1.62
C MET A 89 17.68 -2.01 -1.67
N THR A 90 17.80 -0.72 -1.34
CA THR A 90 16.68 0.20 -1.47
C THR A 90 16.48 0.61 -2.93
N LYS A 91 15.31 1.19 -3.22
CA LYS A 91 15.00 1.71 -4.56
C LYS A 91 16.03 2.75 -5.01
N GLU A 92 16.48 3.61 -4.10
CA GLU A 92 17.46 4.67 -4.38
C GLU A 92 18.83 4.07 -4.73
N GLN A 93 19.26 3.04 -4.01
CA GLN A 93 20.50 2.33 -4.30
C GLN A 93 20.44 1.62 -5.65
N LEU A 94 19.31 1.00 -5.98
CA LEU A 94 19.09 0.37 -7.29
C LEU A 94 19.16 1.40 -8.43
N HIS A 95 18.52 2.57 -8.29
CA HIS A 95 18.58 3.61 -9.31
C HIS A 95 20.00 4.15 -9.53
N LYS A 96 20.79 4.31 -8.47
CA LYS A 96 22.20 4.71 -8.58
C LYS A 96 23.03 3.66 -9.33
N LEU A 97 22.92 2.40 -8.93
CA LEU A 97 23.57 1.27 -9.60
C LEU A 97 23.18 1.18 -11.09
N LEU A 98 21.90 1.34 -11.41
CA LEU A 98 21.44 1.37 -12.80
C LEU A 98 22.00 2.57 -13.56
N GLY A 99 22.11 3.74 -12.93
CA GLY A 99 22.73 4.93 -13.51
C GLY A 99 24.23 4.74 -13.79
N GLU A 100 24.95 4.11 -12.88
CA GLU A 100 26.37 3.77 -13.05
C GLU A 100 26.58 2.71 -14.16
N LEU A 101 25.74 1.67 -14.19
CA LEU A 101 25.78 0.64 -15.23
C LEU A 101 25.38 1.20 -16.62
N ALA A 102 24.38 2.07 -16.67
CA ALA A 102 23.99 2.78 -17.88
C ALA A 102 25.06 3.80 -18.33
N GLY A 103 25.82 4.36 -17.39
CA GLY A 103 26.99 5.21 -17.68
C GLY A 103 28.17 4.44 -18.29
N GLY A 104 28.22 3.11 -18.13
CA GLY A 104 29.22 2.22 -18.72
C GLY A 104 28.91 1.77 -20.15
N THR A 105 27.66 1.84 -20.59
CA THR A 105 27.29 1.74 -22.01
C THR A 105 27.17 3.15 -22.57
N ALA A 106 28.29 3.65 -23.08
CA ALA A 106 28.39 4.97 -23.67
C ALA A 106 27.17 5.31 -24.56
N LEU A 107 26.34 6.25 -24.10
CA LEU A 107 25.83 7.26 -25.02
C LEU A 107 27.02 8.16 -25.34
N THR A 108 27.97 7.64 -26.13
CA THR A 108 28.80 8.52 -26.96
C THR A 108 27.79 9.37 -27.69
N ALA A 109 27.75 10.66 -27.34
CA ALA A 109 26.93 11.63 -28.04
C ALA A 109 27.17 11.37 -29.54
N PRO A 110 26.13 11.01 -30.32
CA PRO A 110 26.32 10.57 -31.68
C PRO A 110 27.14 11.63 -32.42
N ALA A 111 28.32 11.27 -32.91
CA ALA A 111 29.15 12.21 -33.65
C ALA A 111 28.58 12.32 -35.08
N CYS A 112 28.63 13.52 -35.66
CA CYS A 112 28.26 13.70 -37.06
C CYS A 112 29.21 12.90 -37.95
N SER A 113 28.66 12.06 -38.84
CA SER A 113 29.44 11.23 -39.76
C SER A 113 30.27 12.02 -40.78
N VAL A 114 30.00 13.32 -40.96
CA VAL A 114 30.66 14.18 -41.96
C VAL A 114 31.66 15.14 -41.32
N CYS A 115 31.36 15.71 -40.16
CA CYS A 115 32.20 16.74 -39.53
C CYS A 115 32.66 16.41 -38.10
N SER A 116 32.32 15.23 -37.58
CA SER A 116 32.71 14.74 -36.25
C SER A 116 32.28 15.61 -35.05
N SER A 117 31.43 16.61 -35.25
CA SER A 117 30.84 17.41 -34.16
C SER A 117 29.92 16.55 -33.27
N SER A 118 29.88 16.83 -31.98
CA SER A 118 29.00 16.15 -31.02
C SER A 118 27.55 16.55 -31.25
N LEU A 119 26.64 15.56 -31.30
CA LEU A 119 25.21 15.78 -31.51
C LEU A 119 24.41 15.43 -30.26
N ASN A 120 23.44 16.30 -29.95
CA ASN A 120 22.43 16.06 -28.92
C ASN A 120 21.24 15.29 -29.49
N ALA A 121 20.55 14.54 -28.63
CA ALA A 121 19.37 13.75 -29.00
C ALA A 121 18.25 14.66 -29.56
N GLY A 122 17.67 14.28 -30.71
CA GLY A 122 16.50 14.95 -31.31
C GLY A 122 16.79 15.93 -32.47
N MET A 123 18.05 16.16 -32.84
CA MET A 123 18.39 17.02 -33.98
C MET A 123 18.18 16.32 -35.34
N LYS A 124 17.51 17.00 -36.28
CA LYS A 124 17.26 16.49 -37.65
C LYS A 124 18.40 16.79 -38.63
N TYR A 125 19.18 17.83 -38.36
CA TYR A 125 20.28 18.31 -39.20
C TYR A 125 21.47 18.73 -38.31
N CYS A 126 22.69 18.58 -38.82
CA CYS A 126 23.91 19.02 -38.12
C CYS A 126 24.07 20.55 -38.18
N PRO A 127 24.28 21.25 -37.05
CA PRO A 127 24.44 22.70 -37.03
C PRO A 127 25.76 23.21 -37.62
N GLN A 128 26.76 22.32 -37.78
CA GLN A 128 28.09 22.70 -38.28
C GLN A 128 28.26 22.47 -39.78
N CYS A 129 27.66 21.41 -40.34
CA CYS A 129 27.82 21.04 -41.75
C CYS A 129 26.51 20.93 -42.55
N GLY A 130 25.35 21.13 -41.91
CA GLY A 130 24.03 21.05 -42.56
C GLY A 130 23.57 19.64 -42.97
N THR A 131 24.38 18.60 -42.72
CA THR A 131 24.03 17.23 -43.12
C THR A 131 22.83 16.70 -42.32
N LYS A 132 21.90 16.05 -43.01
CA LYS A 132 20.72 15.40 -42.40
C LYS A 132 21.15 14.21 -41.56
N LEU A 133 20.71 14.17 -40.31
CA LEU A 133 21.09 13.13 -39.35
C LEU A 133 20.11 11.96 -39.43
N ILE A 134 20.65 10.75 -39.59
CA ILE A 134 19.88 9.49 -39.50
C ILE A 134 20.16 8.92 -38.11
N LEU A 135 19.52 9.48 -37.08
CA LEU A 135 19.66 8.96 -35.73
C LEU A 135 18.84 7.66 -35.59
N PRO A 136 19.38 6.58 -35.00
CA PRO A 136 18.56 5.45 -34.60
C PRO A 136 17.54 5.93 -33.55
N ARG A 137 16.26 5.68 -33.81
CA ARG A 137 15.17 5.98 -32.87
C ARG A 137 15.43 5.17 -31.60
N SER A 138 15.74 5.81 -30.49
CA SER A 138 15.72 5.15 -29.18
C SER A 138 14.29 4.62 -28.93
N PRO A 139 14.13 3.40 -28.42
CA PRO A 139 12.82 2.88 -28.02
C PRO A 139 12.19 3.72 -26.90
#